data_AF-A0AAD1HH97-F1
#
_entry.id   AF-A0AAD1HH97-F1
#
_cell.length_a   1.000
_cell.length_b   1.000
_cell.length_c   1.000
_cell.angle_alpha   90.00
_cell.angle_beta   90.00
_cell.angle_gamma   90.00
#
_symmetry.space_group_name_H-M   'P 1'
#
loop_
_entity.id
_entity.type
_entity.pdbx_description
1 polymer ?
#
loop_
_entity_poly.entity_id
_entity_poly.type
_entity_poly.pdbx_seq_one_letter_code
_entity_poly.pdbx_strand_id
1 'polypeptide(L)'
;MPGALRVFVSSTMVDLANERAAVVDQLREFGFEAVNAEAIPSSGEGSWAILESEIQSCEAFVLILGERYGWIPFEGRARRKDCP
;
A
#
# COMPACT_ATOMS: atom_id res chain seq x y z
N MET A 1 -26.44 -9.08 10.53
CA MET A 1 -25.30 -8.61 11.34
C MET A 1 -24.60 -7.58 10.48
N PRO A 2 -24.34 -6.35 10.94
CA PRO A 2 -23.51 -5.44 10.14
C PRO A 2 -22.17 -6.16 9.92
N GLY A 3 -21.73 -6.24 8.66
CA GLY A 3 -20.48 -6.90 8.29
C GLY A 3 -19.31 -6.29 9.06
N ALA A 4 -18.26 -7.07 9.29
CA ALA A 4 -17.01 -6.55 9.84
C ALA A 4 -16.53 -5.41 8.91
N LEU A 5 -16.14 -4.27 9.50
CA LEU A 5 -15.67 -3.12 8.74
C LEU A 5 -14.36 -3.48 8.05
N ARG A 6 -14.29 -3.30 6.74
CA ARG A 6 -13.17 -3.59 5.86
C ARG A 6 -12.29 -2.36 5.71
N VAL A 7 -11.00 -2.53 6.00
CA VAL A 7 -10.01 -1.45 5.99
C VAL A 7 -8.88 -1.82 5.04
N PHE A 8 -8.72 -1.03 3.98
CA PHE A 8 -7.60 -1.18 3.06
C PHE A 8 -6.35 -0.51 3.64
N VAL A 9 -5.23 -1.23 3.73
CA VAL A 9 -3.95 -0.73 4.27
C VAL A 9 -2.90 -0.70 3.16
N SER A 10 -2.32 0.48 2.92
CA SER A 10 -1.28 0.72 1.91
C SER A 10 -0.03 1.35 2.53
N SER A 11 1.15 1.01 2.01
CA SER A 11 2.45 1.57 2.43
C SER A 11 3.54 1.31 1.37
N THR A 12 4.74 1.88 1.53
CA THR A 12 5.89 1.43 0.75
C THR A 12 6.31 0.00 1.13
N MET A 13 6.54 -0.84 0.12
CA MET A 13 6.78 -2.27 0.33
C MET A 13 8.09 -2.59 1.06
N VAL A 14 9.12 -1.75 0.89
CA VAL A 14 10.50 -2.11 1.25
C VAL A 14 10.91 -1.61 2.65
N ASP A 15 10.34 -0.52 3.16
CA ASP A 15 10.76 0.15 4.42
C ASP A 15 9.71 0.07 5.51
N LEU A 16 8.44 -0.16 5.18
CA LEU A 16 7.34 -0.07 6.13
C LEU A 16 6.67 -1.43 6.42
N ALA A 17 7.40 -2.54 6.25
CA ALA A 17 6.84 -3.87 6.45
C ALA A 17 6.40 -4.12 7.91
N ASN A 18 7.21 -3.68 8.88
CA ASN A 18 6.91 -3.86 10.30
C ASN A 18 5.73 -2.99 10.75
N GLU A 19 5.71 -1.74 10.32
CA GLU A 19 4.68 -0.76 10.61
C GLU A 19 3.34 -1.21 10.01
N ARG A 20 3.37 -1.69 8.77
CA ARG A 20 2.18 -2.24 8.11
C ARG A 20 1.65 -3.47 8.84
N ALA A 21 2.52 -4.40 9.24
CA ALA A 21 2.11 -5.57 10.01
C ALA A 21 1.45 -5.17 11.34
N ALA A 22 2.06 -4.22 12.08
CA ALA A 22 1.50 -3.72 13.34
C ALA A 22 0.11 -3.09 13.17
N VAL A 23 -0.11 -2.31 12.11
CA VAL A 23 -1.42 -1.74 11.80
C VAL A 23 -2.45 -2.84 11.47
N VAL A 24 -2.07 -3.82 10.64
CA VAL A 24 -2.95 -4.94 10.28
C VAL A 24 -3.36 -5.75 11.51
N ASP A 25 -2.42 -6.05 12.40
CA ASP A 25 -2.70 -6.82 13.62
C ASP A 25 -3.63 -6.05 14.55
N GLN A 26 -3.40 -4.74 14.74
CA GLN A 26 -4.26 -3.92 15.60
C GLN A 26 -5.68 -3.78 15.05
N LEU A 27 -5.84 -3.67 13.72
CA LEU A 27 -7.16 -3.63 13.08
C LEU A 27 -7.93 -4.95 13.30
N ARG A 28 -7.24 -6.09 13.23
CA ARG A 28 -7.84 -7.41 13.50
C ARG A 28 -8.24 -7.57 14.96
N GLU A 29 -7.44 -7.07 15.90
CA GLU A 29 -7.79 -7.05 17.33
C GLU A 29 -9.06 -6.23 17.60
N PHE A 30 -9.32 -5.18 16.83
CA PHE A 30 -10.57 -4.41 16.90
C PHE A 30 -11.76 -5.06 16.20
N GLY A 31 -11.56 -6.23 15.59
CA GLY A 31 -12.60 -6.97 14.86
C GLY A 31 -12.87 -6.43 13.45
N PHE A 32 -11.92 -5.67 12.88
CA PHE A 32 -11.99 -5.21 11.50
C PHE A 32 -11.32 -6.20 10.55
N GLU A 33 -11.78 -6.23 9.31
CA GLU A 33 -11.15 -6.98 8.24
C GLU A 33 -10.10 -6.10 7.57
N ALA A 34 -8.82 -6.41 7.79
CA ALA A 34 -7.72 -5.70 7.13
C ALA A 34 -7.44 -6.31 5.74
N VAL A 35 -7.45 -5.46 4.71
CA VAL A 35 -7.16 -5.79 3.30
C VAL A 35 -5.85 -5.11 2.89
N ASN A 36 -4.93 -5.83 2.27
CA ASN A 36 -3.65 -5.30 1.83
C ASN A 36 -3.18 -5.95 0.51
N ALA A 37 -2.41 -5.21 -0.28
CA ALA A 37 -2.00 -5.62 -1.63
C ALA A 37 -1.18 -6.93 -1.67
N GLU A 38 -0.54 -7.32 -0.57
CA GLU A 38 0.20 -8.59 -0.45
C GLU A 38 -0.68 -9.83 -0.54
N ALA A 39 -1.97 -9.70 -0.19
CA ALA A 39 -2.93 -10.79 -0.31
C ALA A 39 -3.47 -10.96 -1.74
N ILE A 40 -3.12 -10.06 -2.66
CA ILE A 40 -3.66 -10.04 -4.03
C ILE A 40 -2.73 -10.81 -4.98
N PRO A 41 -3.22 -11.85 -5.69
CA PRO A 41 -2.39 -12.61 -6.61
C PRO A 41 -1.95 -11.77 -7.83
N SER A 42 -0.65 -11.76 -8.10
CA SER A 42 -0.04 -11.06 -9.25
C SER A 42 -0.17 -11.86 -10.55
N SER A 43 -1.39 -12.26 -10.92
CA SER A 43 -1.65 -13.06 -12.12
C SER A 43 -2.07 -12.19 -13.30
N GLY A 44 -1.10 -11.59 -14.02
CA GLY A 44 -1.15 -11.26 -15.46
C GLY A 44 -2.19 -10.29 -16.04
N GLU A 45 -3.44 -10.28 -15.56
CA GLU A 45 -4.51 -9.37 -15.98
C GLU A 45 -4.68 -8.27 -14.92
N GLY A 46 -4.45 -7.02 -15.35
CA GLY A 46 -4.82 -5.78 -14.66
C GLY A 46 -4.70 -5.79 -13.14
N SER A 47 -3.48 -5.94 -12.59
CA SER A 47 -3.22 -5.82 -11.15
C SER A 47 -3.86 -4.56 -10.53
N TRP A 48 -3.97 -3.48 -11.30
CA TRP A 48 -4.68 -2.27 -10.92
C TRP A 48 -6.20 -2.43 -10.84
N ALA A 49 -6.85 -3.11 -11.79
CA ALA A 49 -8.31 -3.28 -11.78
C ALA A 49 -8.76 -4.12 -10.58
N ILE A 50 -7.98 -5.14 -10.22
CA ILE A 50 -8.22 -5.93 -9.00
C ILE A 50 -8.01 -5.06 -7.76
N LEU A 51 -6.89 -4.34 -7.70
CA LEU A 51 -6.59 -3.43 -6.59
C LEU A 51 -7.66 -2.35 -6.40
N GLU A 52 -8.11 -1.74 -7.48
CA GLU A 52 -9.17 -0.73 -7.49
C GLU A 52 -10.48 -1.30 -6.96
N SER A 53 -10.87 -2.50 -7.41
CA SER A 53 -12.08 -3.16 -6.94
C SER A 53 -12.02 -3.50 -5.45
N GLU A 54 -10.86 -3.94 -4.94
CA GLU A 54 -10.64 -4.18 -3.52
C GLU A 54 -10.73 -2.89 -2.70
N ILE A 55 -10.10 -1.81 -3.16
CA ILE A 55 -10.17 -0.51 -2.49
C ILE A 55 -11.63 -0.03 -2.42
N GLN A 56 -12.38 -0.12 -3.51
CA GLN A 56 -13.79 0.30 -3.56
C GLN A 56 -14.70 -0.53 -2.65
N SER A 57 -14.29 -1.75 -2.33
CA SER A 57 -15.05 -2.66 -1.47
C SER A 57 -14.79 -2.48 0.03
N CYS A 58 -13.93 -1.54 0.41
CA CYS A 58 -13.60 -1.22 1.80
C CYS A 58 -14.32 0.06 2.28
N GLU A 59 -14.64 0.11 3.58
CA GLU A 59 -15.23 1.31 4.20
C GLU A 59 -14.19 2.37 4.57
N ALA A 60 -12.93 1.97 4.73
CA ALA A 60 -11.84 2.89 5.07
C ALA A 60 -10.55 2.57 4.32
N PHE A 61 -9.72 3.60 4.11
CA PHE A 61 -8.41 3.51 3.48
C PHE A 61 -7.35 4.13 4.39
N VAL A 62 -6.34 3.35 4.76
CA VAL A 62 -5.21 3.76 5.59
C VAL A 62 -3.95 3.77 4.75
N LEU A 63 -3.29 4.93 4.69
CA LEU A 63 -2.01 5.10 4.03
C LEU A 63 -0.92 5.35 5.06
N ILE A 64 0.06 4.44 5.14
CA ILE A 64 1.23 4.57 6.01
C ILE A 64 2.34 5.21 5.18
N LEU A 65 2.82 6.36 5.67
CA LEU A 65 3.83 7.17 5.02
C LEU A 65 5.14 7.10 5.80
N GLY A 66 6.24 6.98 5.08
CA GLY A 66 7.62 6.96 5.59
C GLY A 66 8.54 7.76 4.68
N GLU A 67 9.85 7.73 4.93
CA GLU A 67 10.82 8.60 4.25
C GLU A 67 10.86 8.44 2.73
N ARG A 68 10.56 7.24 2.21
CA ARG A 68 10.56 6.98 0.76
C ARG A 68 9.25 7.33 0.06
N TYR A 69 8.17 7.56 0.78
CA TYR A 69 6.91 7.96 0.16
C TYR A 69 6.98 9.46 -0.17
N GLY A 70 7.03 9.79 -1.47
CA GLY A 70 7.23 11.16 -1.94
C GLY A 70 8.69 11.57 -2.15
N TRP A 71 9.65 10.65 -1.99
CA TRP A 71 11.04 10.91 -2.35
C TRP A 71 11.21 10.94 -3.87
N ILE A 72 11.62 12.11 -4.40
CA ILE A 72 12.02 12.27 -5.79
C ILE A 72 13.54 12.05 -5.85
N PRO A 73 14.04 11.04 -6.59
CA PRO A 73 15.47 10.87 -6.76
C PRO A 73 16.10 12.15 -7.35
N PHE A 74 17.18 12.62 -6.74
CA PHE A 74 17.93 13.79 -7.24
C PHE A 74 18.49 13.59 -8.66
N GLU A 75 18.65 12.33 -9.10
CA GLU A 75 19.18 12.00 -10.41
C GLU A 75 18.19 11.15 -11.21
N GLY A 76 17.35 11.83 -11.99
CA GLY A 76 16.89 11.26 -13.25
C GLY A 76 18.09 11.09 -14.17
N ARG A 77 18.23 9.94 -14.83
CA ARG A 77 19.31 9.65 -15.79
C ARG A 77 19.23 10.60 -17.00
N ALA A 78 19.73 11.82 -16.84
CA ALA A 78 20.14 12.70 -17.92
C ALA A 78 21.65 12.89 -17.79
N ARG A 79 22.41 11.87 -18.22
CA ARG A 79 23.82 12.06 -18.56
C ARG A 79 23.89 13.06 -19.73
N ARG A 80 24.00 14.35 -19.43
CA ARG A 80 24.85 15.22 -20.23
C ARG A 80 26.22 15.21 -19.58
N LYS A 81 27.20 14.81 -20.38
CA LYS A 81 28.56 14.47 -19.97
C LYS A 81 29.49 15.68 -19.94
N ASP A 82 28.96 16.89 -19.87
CA ASP A 82 29.77 18.09 -20.01
C ASP A 82 29.23 19.19 -19.07
N CYS A 83 29.83 19.34 -17.89
CA CYS A 83 29.99 20.59 -17.13
C CYS A 83 30.62 20.31 -15.74
N PRO A 84 31.59 21.12 -15.29
CA PRO A 84 32.99 21.24 -15.73
C PRO A 84 33.91 20.14 -15.18
#